data_AF-A0A925F8N8-F1
#
_entry.id   AF-A0A925F8N8-F1
#
_cell.length_a   1.000
_cell.length_b   1.000
_cell.length_c   1.000
_cell.angle_alpha   90.00
_cell.angle_beta   90.00
_cell.angle_gamma   90.00
#
_symmetry.space_group_name_H-M   'P 1'
#
loop_
_entity.id
_entity.type
_entity.pdbx_description
1 polymer ?
#
loop_
_entity_poly.entity_id
_entity_poly.type
_entity_poly.pdbx_seq_one_letter_code
_entity_poly.pdbx_strand_id
1 'polypeptide(L)'
;MKIRLTGYLLGVGLSVALAQDPQFSQVLSDPLYHNPALIGGANQPRVVLHSRWQWPGLGMGYRSHTASFDDFFELGDYGFGYGAQALRDDQGRGTSTTGIGLGLSGRKEISDALTLTAGAQFRFFNTRYRSDFTYVDQFVSGRFDPLSNDPLAQTVPAPLNYRDISIGGMAEYLREAFKVNSLG
;
A
#
# COMPACT_ATOMS: atom_id res chain seq x y z
N MET A 1 42.62 17.90 -15.70
CA MET A 1 42.07 17.45 -14.40
C MET A 1 41.14 16.27 -14.69
N LYS A 2 41.51 15.03 -14.31
CA LYS A 2 40.73 13.81 -14.63
C LYS A 2 39.87 13.46 -13.41
N ILE A 3 38.56 13.59 -13.53
CA ILE A 3 37.59 13.23 -12.48
C ILE A 3 37.38 11.72 -12.54
N ARG A 4 37.60 11.01 -11.42
CA ARG A 4 37.30 9.58 -11.27
C ARG A 4 35.97 9.46 -10.53
N LEU A 5 34.94 8.91 -11.18
CA LEU A 5 33.70 8.50 -10.53
C LEU A 5 33.93 7.12 -9.91
N THR A 6 33.88 7.03 -8.58
CA THR A 6 33.90 5.75 -7.85
C THR A 6 32.49 5.48 -7.35
N GLY A 7 31.77 4.57 -8.00
CA GLY A 7 30.42 4.17 -7.59
C GLY A 7 30.46 3.15 -6.44
N TYR A 8 29.78 3.45 -5.35
CA TYR A 8 29.53 2.48 -4.27
C TYR A 8 28.25 1.72 -4.57
N LEU A 9 28.34 0.39 -4.74
CA LEU A 9 27.18 -0.48 -4.90
C LEU A 9 26.72 -0.91 -3.49
N LEU A 10 25.59 -0.36 -3.02
CA LEU A 10 24.99 -0.72 -1.74
C LEU A 10 24.25 -2.06 -1.91
N GLY A 11 24.74 -3.13 -1.32
CA GLY A 11 24.08 -4.44 -1.33
C GLY A 11 22.86 -4.44 -0.40
N VAL A 12 21.67 -4.59 -0.96
CA VAL A 12 20.42 -4.81 -0.21
C VAL A 12 20.21 -6.32 -0.07
N GLY A 13 20.19 -6.83 1.16
CA GLY A 13 19.83 -8.22 1.45
C GLY A 13 18.32 -8.43 1.29
N LEU A 14 17.91 -9.34 0.41
CA LEU A 14 16.51 -9.79 0.32
C LEU A 14 16.25 -10.85 1.38
N SER A 15 15.56 -10.49 2.46
CA SER A 15 14.88 -11.44 3.34
C SER A 15 13.46 -11.65 2.82
N VAL A 16 13.16 -12.85 2.32
CA VAL A 16 11.81 -13.19 1.83
C VAL A 16 10.95 -13.55 3.04
N ALA A 17 10.07 -12.64 3.46
CA ALA A 17 9.02 -12.91 4.45
C ALA A 17 7.73 -13.31 3.71
N LEU A 18 7.15 -14.45 4.08
CA LEU A 18 5.82 -14.86 3.60
C LEU A 18 4.77 -14.23 4.52
N ALA A 19 4.23 -13.07 4.15
CA ALA A 19 3.12 -12.42 4.82
C ALA A 19 1.89 -12.36 3.89
N GLN A 20 0.69 -12.43 4.45
CA GLN A 20 -0.54 -12.23 3.67
C GLN A 20 -0.83 -10.73 3.59
N ASP A 21 -0.52 -10.12 2.44
CA ASP A 21 -0.97 -8.76 2.16
C ASP A 21 -2.49 -8.75 1.91
N PRO A 22 -3.21 -7.71 2.38
CA PRO A 22 -4.64 -7.58 2.10
C PRO A 22 -4.86 -7.44 0.58
N GLN A 23 -5.43 -8.47 -0.03
CA GLN A 23 -5.78 -8.45 -1.44
C GLN A 23 -7.09 -7.68 -1.61
N PHE A 24 -7.23 -6.88 -2.68
CA PHE A 24 -8.48 -6.19 -3.01
C PHE A 24 -9.09 -6.83 -4.27
N SER A 25 -10.42 -7.03 -4.29
CA SER A 25 -11.14 -7.57 -5.46
C SER A 25 -11.33 -6.53 -6.57
N GLN A 26 -11.06 -5.25 -6.31
CA GLN A 26 -11.09 -4.16 -7.27
C GLN A 26 -9.71 -3.51 -7.40
N VAL A 27 -8.75 -4.29 -7.92
CA VAL A 27 -7.33 -3.94 -8.16
C VAL A 27 -7.17 -2.64 -8.98
N LEU A 28 -8.09 -2.39 -9.91
CA LEU A 28 -7.99 -1.26 -10.85
C LEU A 28 -8.33 0.11 -10.24
N SER A 29 -8.93 0.13 -9.06
CA SER A 29 -9.44 1.37 -8.48
C SER A 29 -8.60 1.95 -7.35
N ASP A 30 -7.52 1.30 -6.92
CA ASP A 30 -6.48 1.91 -6.05
C ASP A 30 -5.08 1.80 -6.71
N PRO A 31 -4.81 2.57 -7.78
CA PRO A 31 -3.57 2.48 -8.53
C PRO A 31 -2.31 2.80 -7.69
N LEU A 32 -2.44 3.67 -6.69
CA LEU A 32 -1.39 4.02 -5.72
C LEU A 32 -0.94 2.83 -4.86
N TYR A 33 -1.84 1.88 -4.61
CA TYR A 33 -1.53 0.67 -3.86
C TYR A 33 -0.62 -0.28 -4.67
N HIS A 34 -0.81 -0.34 -5.99
CA HIS A 34 -0.15 -1.33 -6.85
C HIS A 34 1.19 -0.88 -7.42
N ASN A 35 1.28 0.32 -7.96
CA ASN A 35 2.50 0.79 -8.61
C ASN A 35 2.69 2.29 -8.38
N PRO A 36 3.79 2.72 -7.72
CA PRO A 36 4.04 4.15 -7.52
C PRO A 36 4.28 4.91 -8.82
N ALA A 37 4.50 4.25 -9.96
CA ALA A 37 4.51 4.90 -11.27
C ALA A 37 3.12 5.37 -11.74
N LEU A 38 2.03 4.96 -11.10
CA LEU A 38 0.66 5.38 -11.43
C LEU A 38 0.19 6.63 -10.67
N ILE A 39 1.02 7.17 -9.77
CA ILE A 39 0.76 8.41 -9.05
C ILE A 39 0.72 9.56 -10.05
N GLY A 40 -0.32 10.39 -10.00
CA GLY A 40 -0.52 11.46 -10.97
C GLY A 40 -0.91 10.94 -12.37
N GLY A 41 -1.22 9.65 -12.52
CA GLY A 41 -1.54 9.05 -13.81
C GLY A 41 -2.84 9.57 -14.43
N ALA A 42 -3.72 10.18 -13.64
CA ALA A 42 -4.97 10.78 -14.10
C ALA A 42 -4.80 12.18 -14.72
N ASN A 43 -3.60 12.78 -14.66
CA ASN A 43 -3.31 14.14 -15.12
C ASN A 43 -4.20 15.23 -14.49
N GLN A 44 -4.85 14.92 -13.37
CA GLN A 44 -5.74 15.81 -12.62
C GLN A 44 -5.80 15.33 -11.16
N PRO A 45 -6.20 16.19 -10.20
CA PRO A 45 -6.40 15.78 -8.82
C PRO A 45 -7.41 14.63 -8.73
N ARG A 46 -7.01 13.53 -8.12
CA ARG A 46 -7.84 12.34 -7.94
C ARG A 46 -7.89 11.96 -6.46
N VAL A 47 -9.10 11.78 -5.95
CA VAL A 47 -9.38 11.21 -4.62
C VAL A 47 -10.08 9.88 -4.81
N VAL A 48 -9.63 8.87 -4.07
CA VAL A 48 -10.16 7.52 -4.12
C VAL A 48 -10.44 7.03 -2.71
N LEU A 49 -11.63 6.48 -2.49
CA LEU A 49 -12.02 5.86 -1.23
C LEU A 49 -12.50 4.43 -1.48
N HIS A 50 -11.96 3.47 -0.74
CA HIS A 50 -12.38 2.07 -0.80
C HIS A 50 -12.73 1.52 0.56
N SER A 51 -13.72 0.64 0.60
CA SER A 51 -13.99 -0.18 1.77
C SER A 51 -14.33 -1.60 1.33
N ARG A 52 -13.75 -2.56 2.04
CA ARG A 52 -14.01 -3.99 1.85
C ARG A 52 -14.38 -4.61 3.18
N TRP A 53 -15.56 -5.24 3.24
CA TRP A 53 -16.00 -6.03 4.38
C TRP A 53 -16.07 -7.50 3.96
N GLN A 54 -15.32 -8.36 4.63
CA GLN A 54 -15.35 -9.80 4.41
C GLN A 54 -15.96 -10.50 5.61
N TRP A 55 -16.78 -11.51 5.31
CA TRP A 55 -17.36 -12.42 6.29
C TRP A 55 -18.22 -11.69 7.34
N PRO A 56 -19.13 -10.79 6.92
CA PRO A 56 -19.88 -9.93 7.84
C PRO A 56 -20.80 -10.71 8.80
N GLY A 57 -21.20 -11.94 8.43
CA GLY A 57 -22.02 -12.82 9.27
C GLY A 57 -21.25 -13.48 10.42
N LEU A 58 -19.92 -13.46 10.39
CA LEU A 58 -19.09 -13.86 11.51
C LEU A 58 -18.79 -12.59 12.31
N GLY A 59 -19.06 -12.57 13.62
CA GLY A 59 -18.75 -11.43 14.50
C GLY A 59 -17.25 -11.07 14.60
N MET A 60 -16.41 -11.69 13.77
CA MET A 60 -14.98 -11.47 13.59
C MET A 60 -14.61 -11.29 12.10
N GLY A 61 -15.46 -10.62 11.32
CA GLY A 61 -15.19 -10.32 9.91
C GLY A 61 -13.98 -9.39 9.71
N TYR A 62 -13.40 -9.44 8.52
CA TYR A 62 -12.30 -8.57 8.11
C TYR A 62 -12.85 -7.28 7.52
N ARG A 63 -12.31 -6.14 7.93
CA ARG A 63 -12.76 -4.83 7.48
C ARG A 63 -11.57 -3.96 7.11
N SER A 64 -11.45 -3.69 5.82
CA SER A 64 -10.36 -2.89 5.26
C SER A 64 -10.92 -1.61 4.65
N HIS A 65 -10.20 -0.52 4.85
CA HIS A 65 -10.51 0.82 4.35
C HIS A 65 -9.25 1.44 3.75
N THR A 66 -9.35 1.98 2.53
CA THR A 66 -8.29 2.83 1.97
C THR A 66 -8.83 4.18 1.58
N ALA A 67 -7.99 5.18 1.72
CA ALA A 67 -8.19 6.52 1.20
C ALA A 67 -6.90 6.97 0.53
N SER A 68 -6.97 7.39 -0.71
CA SER A 68 -5.80 7.84 -1.45
C SER A 68 -6.09 9.12 -2.24
N PHE A 69 -5.04 9.92 -2.39
CA PHE A 69 -5.06 11.18 -3.13
C PHE A 69 -3.80 11.25 -4.00
N ASP A 70 -3.95 11.64 -5.24
CA ASP A 70 -2.84 11.95 -6.13
C ASP A 70 -3.16 13.12 -7.05
N ASP A 71 -2.12 13.83 -7.45
CA ASP A 71 -2.20 14.95 -8.37
C ASP A 71 -0.94 14.97 -9.25
N PHE A 72 -1.01 15.75 -10.33
CA PHE A 72 -0.03 15.79 -11.40
C PHE A 72 0.29 17.23 -11.79
N PHE A 73 1.56 17.51 -12.05
CA PHE A 73 2.00 18.78 -12.61
C PHE A 73 3.12 18.55 -13.63
N GLU A 74 3.23 19.48 -14.56
CA GLU A 74 4.27 19.45 -15.60
C GLU A 74 5.33 20.52 -15.32
N LEU A 75 6.59 20.17 -15.57
CA LEU A 75 7.72 21.08 -15.48
C LEU A 75 8.60 20.93 -16.71
N GLY A 76 8.36 21.79 -17.70
CA GLY A 76 8.96 21.67 -19.03
C GLY A 76 8.51 20.38 -19.69
N ASP A 77 9.46 19.63 -20.26
CA ASP A 77 9.18 18.38 -20.97
C ASP A 77 9.05 17.15 -20.05
N TYR A 78 8.81 17.36 -18.75
CA TYR A 78 8.70 16.31 -17.74
C TYR A 78 7.38 16.45 -16.98
N GLY A 79 6.69 15.33 -16.80
CA GLY A 79 5.54 15.23 -15.91
C GLY A 79 5.93 14.70 -14.54
N PHE A 80 5.32 15.20 -13.48
CA PHE A 80 5.56 14.73 -12.11
C PHE A 80 4.23 14.49 -11.40
N GLY A 81 4.15 13.37 -10.70
CA GLY A 81 3.01 13.05 -9.84
C GLY A 81 3.42 13.03 -8.37
N TYR A 82 2.51 13.43 -7.50
CA TYR A 82 2.66 13.28 -6.05
C TYR A 82 1.36 12.75 -5.46
N GLY A 83 1.47 11.99 -4.37
CA GLY A 83 0.29 11.41 -3.75
C GLY A 83 0.52 10.87 -2.36
N ALA A 84 -0.59 10.63 -1.67
CA ALA A 84 -0.65 10.09 -0.34
C ALA A 84 -1.71 8.98 -0.27
N GLN A 85 -1.48 8.00 0.60
CA GLN A 85 -2.47 6.96 0.90
C GLN A 85 -2.55 6.70 2.39
N ALA A 86 -3.74 6.37 2.87
CA ALA A 86 -3.98 5.82 4.18
C ALA A 86 -4.71 4.47 4.03
N LEU A 87 -4.27 3.49 4.81
CA LEU A 87 -4.87 2.17 4.90
C LEU A 87 -5.25 1.93 6.36
N ARG A 88 -6.44 1.41 6.59
CA ARG A 88 -6.80 0.78 7.85
C ARG A 88 -7.35 -0.61 7.58
N ASP A 89 -6.77 -1.60 8.21
CA ASP A 89 -7.13 -3.00 8.06
C ASP A 89 -7.39 -3.61 9.44
N ASP A 90 -8.65 -3.87 9.74
CA ASP A 90 -9.10 -4.56 10.95
C ASP A 90 -9.29 -6.05 10.60
N GLN A 91 -8.39 -6.90 11.08
CA GLN A 91 -8.35 -8.35 10.82
C GLN A 91 -9.10 -9.11 11.92
N GLY A 92 -10.43 -9.08 11.87
CA GLY A 92 -11.30 -9.68 12.88
C GLY A 92 -11.19 -8.97 14.24
N ARG A 93 -11.25 -9.72 15.35
CA ARG A 93 -11.12 -9.14 16.71
C ARG A 93 -9.68 -8.93 17.16
N GLY A 94 -8.69 -9.41 16.41
CA GLY A 94 -7.35 -9.63 16.96
C GLY A 94 -6.29 -8.62 16.61
N THR A 95 -6.30 -8.13 15.38
CA THR A 95 -5.21 -7.30 14.85
C THR A 95 -5.79 -6.14 14.06
N SER A 96 -5.29 -4.93 14.31
CA SER A 96 -5.62 -3.74 13.53
C SER A 96 -4.34 -3.12 13.02
N THR A 97 -4.21 -2.98 11.71
CA THR A 97 -3.08 -2.34 11.05
C THR A 97 -3.52 -1.00 10.46
N THR A 98 -2.81 0.07 10.78
CA THR A 98 -2.98 1.39 10.15
C THR A 98 -1.71 1.76 9.43
N GLY A 99 -1.82 2.08 8.15
CA GLY A 99 -0.73 2.50 7.28
C GLY A 99 -0.94 3.89 6.74
N ILE A 100 0.13 4.65 6.61
CA ILE A 100 0.17 5.88 5.83
C ILE A 100 1.32 5.81 4.83
N GLY A 101 1.15 6.38 3.66
CA GLY A 101 2.17 6.37 2.61
C GLY A 101 2.19 7.64 1.81
N LEU A 102 3.38 8.00 1.32
CA LEU A 102 3.62 9.14 0.45
C LEU A 102 4.44 8.66 -0.74
N GLY A 103 4.11 9.13 -1.94
CA GLY A 103 4.80 8.73 -3.15
C GLY A 103 4.92 9.84 -4.17
N LEU A 104 5.86 9.62 -5.08
CA LEU A 104 6.21 10.51 -6.17
C LEU A 104 6.39 9.69 -7.45
N SER A 105 6.06 10.29 -8.58
CA SER A 105 6.32 9.75 -9.90
C SER A 105 6.94 10.80 -10.82
N GLY A 106 7.70 10.34 -11.79
CA GLY A 106 8.25 11.13 -12.88
C GLY A 106 7.93 10.46 -14.20
N ARG A 107 7.34 11.22 -15.13
CA ARG A 107 6.96 10.81 -16.47
C ARG A 107 7.79 11.57 -17.50
N LYS A 108 8.28 10.84 -18.49
CA LYS A 108 8.99 11.37 -19.64
C LYS A 108 8.48 10.76 -20.94
N GLU A 109 8.03 11.61 -21.84
CA GLU A 109 7.78 11.26 -23.22
C GLU A 109 9.14 11.15 -23.95
N ILE A 110 9.43 9.95 -24.46
CA ILE A 110 10.66 9.66 -25.21
C ILE A 110 10.43 9.89 -26.70
N SER A 111 9.22 9.59 -27.17
CA SER A 111 8.72 9.87 -28.50
C SER A 111 7.20 9.99 -28.47
N ASP A 112 6.59 10.50 -29.54
CA ASP A 112 5.13 10.60 -29.70
C ASP A 112 4.35 9.28 -29.50
N ALA A 113 5.06 8.15 -29.51
CA ALA A 113 4.51 6.81 -29.34
C ALA A 113 4.95 6.14 -28.03
N LEU A 114 5.95 6.67 -27.30
CA LEU A 114 6.52 6.02 -26.13
C LEU A 114 6.64 6.99 -24.95
N THR A 115 5.95 6.64 -23.87
CA THR A 115 6.02 7.34 -22.58
C THR A 115 6.56 6.42 -21.50
N LEU A 116 7.57 6.88 -20.76
CA LEU A 116 8.13 6.18 -19.62
C LEU A 116 7.73 6.88 -18.33
N THR A 117 7.29 6.13 -17.34
CA THR A 117 7.00 6.66 -15.99
C THR A 117 7.72 5.82 -14.96
N ALA A 118 8.37 6.45 -14.00
CA ALA A 118 8.98 5.81 -12.85
C ALA A 118 8.42 6.44 -11.57
N GLY A 119 8.26 5.66 -10.51
CA GLY A 119 7.79 6.18 -9.24
C GLY A 119 8.39 5.47 -8.06
N ALA A 120 8.33 6.14 -6.92
CA ALA A 120 8.75 5.62 -5.63
C ALA A 120 7.73 6.01 -4.56
N GLN A 121 7.57 5.14 -3.57
CA GLN A 121 6.66 5.38 -2.46
C GLN A 121 7.24 4.84 -1.17
N PHE A 122 7.06 5.61 -0.11
CA PHE A 122 7.42 5.28 1.25
C PHE A 122 6.14 5.08 2.06
N ARG A 123 6.07 4.01 2.85
CA ARG A 123 4.92 3.71 3.72
C ARG A 123 5.38 3.39 5.14
N PHE A 124 4.57 3.79 6.10
CA PHE A 124 4.73 3.49 7.51
C PHE A 124 3.47 2.80 8.02
N PHE A 125 3.64 1.70 8.73
CA PHE A 125 2.55 0.91 9.27
C PHE A 125 2.70 0.74 10.78
N ASN A 126 1.57 0.82 11.47
CA ASN A 126 1.42 0.50 12.88
C ASN A 126 0.38 -0.62 13.02
N THR A 127 0.83 -1.78 13.47
CA THR A 127 -0.02 -2.93 13.76
C THR A 127 -0.20 -3.04 15.27
N ARG A 128 -1.45 -3.09 15.72
CA ARG A 128 -1.83 -3.24 17.12
C ARG A 128 -2.52 -4.58 17.30
N TYR A 129 -2.19 -5.24 18.39
CA TYR A 129 -2.82 -6.47 18.83
C TYR A 129 -3.79 -6.16 19.96
N ARG A 130 -5.00 -6.71 19.90
CA ARG A 130 -5.97 -6.63 20.99
C ARG A 130 -5.63 -7.67 22.05
N SER A 131 -6.06 -7.39 23.28
CA SER A 131 -5.77 -8.21 24.47
C SER A 131 -7.00 -8.90 25.05
N ASP A 132 -8.18 -8.66 24.50
CA ASP A 132 -9.46 -9.13 25.04
C ASP A 132 -9.94 -10.43 24.38
N PHE A 133 -8.97 -11.29 24.03
CA PHE A 133 -9.28 -12.63 23.56
C PHE A 133 -9.77 -13.49 24.71
N THR A 134 -10.82 -14.27 24.44
CA THR A 134 -11.27 -15.34 25.33
C THR A 134 -10.71 -16.65 24.82
N TYR A 135 -10.03 -17.38 25.68
CA TYR A 135 -9.36 -18.64 25.36
C TYR A 135 -10.22 -19.83 25.77
N VAL A 136 -9.98 -20.99 25.15
CA VAL A 136 -10.79 -22.20 25.40
C VAL A 136 -10.61 -22.71 26.83
N ASP A 137 -9.43 -22.49 27.43
CA ASP A 137 -9.10 -22.90 28.80
C ASP A 137 -9.82 -22.06 29.88
N GLN A 138 -10.35 -20.89 29.51
CA GLN A 138 -11.20 -20.05 30.36
C GLN A 138 -12.64 -20.57 30.51
N PHE A 139 -13.00 -21.67 29.84
CA PHE A 139 -14.32 -22.30 29.97
C PHE A 139 -14.21 -23.65 30.67
N VAL A 140 -14.31 -23.65 32.00
CA VAL A 140 -14.25 -24.86 32.82
C VAL A 140 -15.65 -25.21 33.31
N SER A 141 -16.11 -26.43 33.02
CA SER A 141 -17.40 -26.96 33.49
C SER A 141 -18.62 -26.05 33.18
N GLY A 142 -18.61 -25.40 32.01
CA GLY A 142 -19.70 -24.51 31.57
C GLY A 142 -19.71 -23.13 32.24
N ARG A 143 -18.66 -22.77 33.00
CA ARG A 143 -18.47 -21.45 33.60
C ARG A 143 -17.25 -20.76 33.01
N PHE A 144 -17.31 -19.44 32.92
CA PHE A 144 -16.18 -18.61 32.52
C PHE A 144 -15.27 -18.34 33.73
N ASP A 145 -14.01 -18.72 33.62
CA ASP A 145 -12.92 -18.38 34.53
C ASP A 145 -12.03 -17.31 33.86
N PRO A 146 -11.86 -16.12 34.45
CA PRO A 146 -11.01 -15.08 33.86
C PRO A 146 -9.52 -15.46 33.80
N LEU A 147 -9.06 -16.47 34.53
CA LEU A 147 -7.68 -16.93 34.49
C LEU A 147 -7.45 -17.86 33.29
N SER A 148 -6.49 -17.51 32.44
CA SER A 148 -5.99 -18.36 31.35
C SER A 148 -4.53 -18.69 31.57
N ASN A 149 -4.18 -19.96 31.37
CA ASN A 149 -2.81 -20.45 31.31
C ASN A 149 -2.26 -20.40 29.88
N ASP A 150 -3.03 -19.91 28.91
CA ASP A 150 -2.56 -19.69 27.54
C ASP A 150 -1.47 -18.60 27.52
N PRO A 151 -0.26 -18.89 27.00
CA PRO A 151 0.81 -17.91 26.88
C PRO A 151 0.41 -16.64 26.12
N LEU A 152 -0.53 -16.73 25.18
CA LEU A 152 -1.05 -15.60 24.41
C LEU A 152 -1.98 -14.70 25.24
N ALA A 153 -2.62 -15.24 26.28
CA ALA A 153 -3.47 -14.48 27.20
C ALA A 153 -2.64 -13.61 28.16
N GLN A 154 -1.41 -14.03 28.43
CA GLN A 154 -0.54 -13.42 29.43
C GLN A 154 0.42 -12.37 28.84
N THR A 155 0.69 -12.43 27.53
CA THR A 155 1.57 -11.48 26.85
C THR A 155 0.94 -10.97 25.56
N VAL A 156 0.37 -9.77 25.62
CA VAL A 156 -0.06 -9.05 24.43
C VAL A 156 1.19 -8.46 23.77
N PRO A 157 1.50 -8.81 22.51
CA PRO A 157 2.66 -8.27 21.84
C PRO A 157 2.56 -6.74 21.76
N ALA A 158 3.68 -6.05 21.98
CA ALA A 158 3.75 -4.62 21.79
C ALA A 158 3.35 -4.24 20.33
N PRO A 159 2.77 -3.05 20.10
CA PRO A 159 2.46 -2.60 18.76
C PRO A 159 3.69 -2.68 17.84
N LEU A 160 3.54 -3.34 16.71
CA LEU A 160 4.59 -3.48 15.72
C LEU A 160 4.58 -2.27 14.78
N ASN A 161 5.73 -1.63 14.63
CA ASN A 161 5.91 -0.55 13.66
C ASN A 161 6.86 -1.03 12.57
N TYR A 162 6.45 -0.93 11.31
CA TYR A 162 7.30 -1.27 10.18
C TYR A 162 7.21 -0.23 9.07
N ARG A 163 8.24 -0.19 8.24
CA ARG A 163 8.38 0.74 7.12
C ARG A 163 8.53 -0.07 5.84
N ASP A 164 7.92 0.43 4.79
CA ASP A 164 7.96 -0.17 3.46
C ASP A 164 8.41 0.88 2.44
N ILE A 165 9.23 0.45 1.48
CA ILE A 165 9.71 1.27 0.38
C ILE A 165 9.43 0.50 -0.90
N SER A 166 8.71 1.13 -1.82
CA SER A 166 8.40 0.57 -3.12
C SER A 166 8.90 1.47 -4.22
N ILE A 167 9.36 0.85 -5.30
CA ILE A 167 9.74 1.51 -6.54
C ILE A 167 9.03 0.81 -7.69
N GLY A 168 8.68 1.55 -8.73
CA GLY A 168 7.93 1.01 -9.85
C GLY A 168 8.20 1.76 -11.14
N GLY A 169 7.98 1.09 -12.25
CA GLY A 169 8.13 1.63 -13.60
C GLY A 169 6.96 1.23 -14.48
N MET A 170 6.67 2.05 -15.48
CA MET A 170 5.65 1.82 -16.50
C MET A 170 6.18 2.35 -17.83
N ALA A 171 5.92 1.60 -18.90
CA ALA A 171 6.14 2.03 -20.27
C ALA A 171 4.82 1.94 -21.02
N GLU A 172 4.38 3.06 -21.58
CA GLU A 172 3.15 3.15 -22.38
C GLU A 172 3.53 3.34 -23.84
N TYR A 173 3.04 2.45 -24.70
CA TYR A 173 3.26 2.50 -26.14
C TYR A 173 1.94 2.69 -26.87
N LEU A 174 1.80 3.82 -27.56
CA LEU A 174 0.62 4.14 -28.36
C LEU A 174 0.90 3.89 -29.85
N ARG A 175 0.13 2.98 -30.45
CA ARG A 175 0.18 2.75 -31.90
C ARG A 175 -0.65 3.82 -32.61
N GLU A 176 -0.09 4.44 -33.64
CA GLU A 176 -0.65 5.61 -34.36
C GLU A 176 -2.14 5.46 -34.78
N ALA A 177 -2.63 4.24 -34.98
CA ALA A 177 -4.03 3.95 -35.36
C ALA A 177 -5.09 4.32 -34.29
N PHE A 178 -4.69 4.63 -33.05
CA PHE A 178 -5.59 4.99 -31.94
C PHE A 178 -5.51 6.46 -31.51
N LYS A 179 -4.80 7.33 -32.24
CA LYS A 179 -4.90 8.78 -32.06
C LYS A 179 -6.30 9.22 -32.53
N VAL A 180 -7.31 9.09 -31.66
CA VAL A 180 -8.54 9.88 -31.80
C VAL A 180 -8.11 11.31 -31.52
N ASN A 181 -8.15 12.14 -32.55
CA ASN A 181 -7.91 13.57 -32.46
C ASN A 181 -8.79 14.18 -31.36
N SER A 182 -8.24 14.41 -30.17
CA SER A 182 -8.82 15.38 -29.23
C SER A 182 -8.40 16.77 -29.70
N LEU A 183 -9.02 17.21 -30.79
CA LEU A 183 -9.04 18.59 -31.23
C LEU A 183 -10.39 19.18 -30.82
N GLY A 184 -10.36 20.24 -30.02
CA GLY A 184 -11.52 21.00 -29.57
C GLY A 184 -11.26 21.72 -28.26
#